data_AF-A0AA86JGN7-F1
#
_entry.id   AF-A0AA86JGN7-F1
#
_cell.length_a   1.000
_cell.length_b   1.000
_cell.length_c   1.000
_cell.angle_alpha   90.00
_cell.angle_beta   90.00
_cell.angle_gamma   90.00
#
_symmetry.space_group_name_H-M   'P 1'
#
loop_
_entity.id
_entity.type
_entity.pdbx_description
1 polymer ?
#
loop_
_entity_poly.entity_id
_entity_poly.type
_entity_poly.pdbx_seq_one_letter_code
_entity_poly.pdbx_strand_id
1 'polypeptide(L)'
;MHYPSTFSVAFIAAVFCSTVHAQAPSTEPVQEAELRTCLELEQQGLSRFNALEQRANSLRATEKQLSDKRVALQSQKKRLDAAKPDTKAIAQFNESINGFNQQTDQLNAEVSKFEVDSTNYQDWMNNTLKPACNKLTTRPVSNMTTFFACGFDKQGEFAQLPHCKTLPEVDKLKTCVQKAGNKTKAQEMCNGS
;
A
#
# COMPACT_ATOMS: atom_id res chain seq x y z
N MET A 1 46.84 -39.20 -41.69
CA MET A 1 47.23 -39.13 -43.12
C MET A 1 46.46 -38.00 -43.77
N HIS A 2 47.19 -37.09 -44.42
CA HIS A 2 46.85 -36.30 -45.62
C HIS A 2 45.48 -35.59 -45.77
N TYR A 3 45.59 -34.25 -45.88
CA TYR A 3 44.70 -33.27 -46.57
C TYR A 3 44.38 -33.65 -48.03
N PRO A 4 43.32 -33.10 -48.68
CA PRO A 4 43.39 -31.79 -49.40
C PRO A 4 42.10 -30.92 -49.24
N SER A 5 42.12 -29.58 -49.14
CA SER A 5 42.37 -28.52 -50.16
C SER A 5 41.51 -28.69 -51.43
N THR A 6 40.52 -27.86 -51.77
CA THR A 6 40.58 -26.52 -52.39
C THR A 6 39.11 -26.22 -52.83
N PHE A 7 38.55 -25.01 -52.77
CA PHE A 7 38.73 -23.94 -53.73
C PHE A 7 38.13 -22.64 -53.20
N SER A 8 38.88 -21.55 -53.35
CA SER A 8 38.41 -20.17 -53.23
C SER A 8 37.54 -19.79 -54.42
N VAL A 9 36.47 -19.03 -54.16
CA VAL A 9 36.05 -17.94 -55.05
C VAL A 9 35.90 -16.70 -54.18
N ALA A 10 36.80 -15.74 -54.41
CA ALA A 10 36.71 -14.40 -53.86
C ALA A 10 35.57 -13.65 -54.54
N PHE A 11 34.72 -13.00 -53.75
CA PHE A 11 33.95 -11.84 -54.19
C PHE A 11 34.29 -10.70 -53.24
N ILE A 12 35.07 -9.74 -53.73
CA ILE A 12 35.29 -8.46 -53.06
C ILE A 12 34.13 -7.56 -53.45
N ALA A 13 33.36 -7.09 -52.47
CA ALA A 13 32.60 -5.86 -52.56
C ALA A 13 32.62 -5.19 -51.19
N ALA A 14 33.43 -4.14 -51.08
CA ALA A 14 33.51 -3.28 -49.90
C ALA A 14 32.23 -2.43 -49.79
N VAL A 15 31.54 -2.44 -48.64
CA VAL A 15 30.65 -1.36 -48.20
C VAL A 15 30.54 -1.39 -46.66
N PHE A 16 31.10 -0.36 -46.05
CA PHE A 16 30.72 0.35 -44.82
C PHE A 16 30.52 -0.40 -43.48
N CYS A 17 31.33 0.06 -42.52
CA CYS A 17 31.11 0.00 -41.09
C CYS A 17 29.65 0.37 -40.74
N SER A 18 28.97 -0.51 -40.02
CA SER A 18 27.88 -0.11 -39.13
C SER A 18 27.99 -0.99 -37.91
N THR A 19 28.53 -0.39 -36.86
CA THR A 19 28.38 -0.85 -35.50
C THR A 19 26.89 -1.05 -35.25
N VAL A 20 26.44 -2.31 -35.24
CA VAL A 20 25.15 -2.67 -34.66
C VAL A 20 25.29 -2.39 -33.18
N HIS A 21 25.01 -1.14 -32.79
CA HIS A 21 24.64 -0.84 -31.42
C HIS A 21 23.37 -1.64 -31.19
N ALA A 22 23.50 -2.77 -30.49
CA ALA A 22 22.37 -3.35 -29.81
C ALA A 22 21.79 -2.24 -28.93
N GLN A 23 20.71 -1.59 -29.41
CA GLN A 23 19.91 -0.72 -28.58
C GLN A 23 19.34 -1.63 -27.50
N ALA A 24 19.95 -1.57 -26.31
CA ALA A 24 19.27 -1.99 -25.10
C ALA A 24 17.86 -1.38 -25.14
N PRO A 25 16.80 -2.13 -24.81
CA PRO A 25 15.45 -1.57 -24.81
C PRO A 25 15.52 -0.32 -23.95
N SER A 26 15.26 0.84 -24.56
CA SER A 26 15.22 2.09 -23.81
C SER A 26 14.05 1.96 -22.86
N THR A 27 14.32 1.67 -21.60
CA THR A 27 13.32 1.69 -20.55
C THR A 27 12.89 3.15 -20.40
N GLU A 28 11.84 3.55 -21.13
CA GLU A 28 11.30 4.90 -21.08
C GLU A 28 11.12 5.27 -19.59
N PRO A 29 11.62 6.42 -19.12
CA PRO A 29 11.46 6.80 -17.73
C PRO A 29 9.98 6.97 -17.40
N VAL A 30 9.60 6.69 -16.16
CA VAL A 30 8.21 6.88 -15.70
C VAL A 30 7.78 8.33 -15.92
N GLN A 31 6.60 8.50 -16.52
CA GLN A 31 5.99 9.82 -16.68
C GLN A 31 5.33 10.26 -15.36
N GLU A 32 5.36 11.56 -15.07
CA GLU A 32 4.77 12.12 -13.85
C GLU A 32 3.29 11.77 -13.68
N ALA A 33 2.51 11.75 -14.77
CA ALA A 33 1.10 11.40 -14.73
C ALA A 33 0.87 9.93 -14.30
N GLU A 34 1.73 9.01 -14.75
CA GLU A 34 1.70 7.61 -14.33
C GLU A 34 2.03 7.48 -12.83
N LEU A 35 3.05 8.20 -12.38
CA LEU A 35 3.43 8.23 -10.97
C LEU A 35 2.31 8.82 -10.10
N ARG A 36 1.72 9.96 -10.49
CA ARG A 36 0.59 10.57 -9.78
C ARG A 36 -0.59 9.61 -9.67
N THR A 37 -0.92 8.88 -10.73
CA THR A 37 -2.00 7.88 -10.69
C THR A 37 -1.73 6.80 -9.63
N CYS A 38 -0.50 6.32 -9.52
CA CYS A 38 -0.14 5.38 -8.45
C CYS A 38 -0.22 6.04 -7.07
N LEU A 39 0.29 7.26 -6.89
CA LEU A 39 0.25 7.97 -5.61
C LEU A 39 -1.20 8.22 -5.13
N GLU A 40 -2.11 8.58 -6.03
CA GLU A 40 -3.54 8.73 -5.72
C GLU A 40 -4.15 7.41 -5.23
N LEU A 41 -3.80 6.30 -5.87
CA LEU A 41 -4.23 4.98 -5.43
C LEU A 41 -3.56 4.59 -4.10
N GLU A 42 -2.27 4.87 -3.88
CA GLU A 42 -1.60 4.64 -2.60
C GLU A 42 -2.29 5.42 -1.47
N GLN A 43 -2.67 6.67 -1.71
CA GLN A 43 -3.41 7.50 -0.76
C GLN A 43 -4.78 6.90 -0.41
N GLN A 44 -5.51 6.40 -1.40
CA GLN A 44 -6.76 5.67 -1.18
C GLN A 44 -6.52 4.37 -0.40
N GLY A 45 -5.48 3.63 -0.74
CA GLY A 45 -5.10 2.38 -0.08
C GLY A 45 -4.75 2.59 1.38
N LEU A 46 -4.01 3.64 1.70
CA LEU A 46 -3.67 4.03 3.07
C LEU A 46 -4.92 4.43 3.86
N SER A 47 -5.83 5.19 3.26
CA SER A 47 -7.11 5.55 3.90
C SER A 47 -7.94 4.31 4.23
N ARG A 48 -8.07 3.37 3.28
CA ARG A 48 -8.77 2.10 3.48
C ARG A 48 -8.11 1.23 4.56
N PHE A 49 -6.78 1.14 4.55
CA PHE A 49 -6.01 0.41 5.56
C PHE A 49 -6.24 0.98 6.96
N ASN A 50 -6.13 2.30 7.13
CA ASN A 50 -6.32 2.94 8.43
C ASN A 50 -7.74 2.72 8.98
N ALA A 51 -8.76 2.70 8.11
CA ALA A 51 -10.13 2.40 8.52
C ALA A 51 -10.27 0.94 9.01
N LEU A 52 -9.62 -0.02 8.34
CA LEU A 52 -9.56 -1.41 8.80
C LEU A 52 -8.81 -1.54 10.12
N GLU A 53 -7.68 -0.86 10.29
CA GLU A 53 -6.90 -0.87 11.52
C GLU A 53 -7.71 -0.33 12.71
N GLN A 54 -8.37 0.82 12.54
CA GLN A 54 -9.26 1.40 13.55
C GLN A 54 -10.37 0.41 13.95
N ARG A 55 -10.97 -0.26 12.96
CA ARG A 55 -12.03 -1.23 13.22
C ARG A 55 -11.52 -2.48 13.92
N ALA A 56 -10.36 -3.00 13.53
CA ALA A 56 -9.71 -4.12 14.21
C ALA A 56 -9.41 -3.79 15.68
N ASN A 57 -8.97 -2.56 15.97
CA ASN A 57 -8.72 -2.11 17.33
C ASN A 57 -10.02 -2.01 18.15
N SER A 58 -11.11 -1.52 17.55
CA SER A 58 -12.43 -1.50 18.19
C SER A 58 -12.92 -2.92 18.52
N LEU A 59 -12.80 -3.86 17.58
CA LEU A 59 -13.22 -5.26 17.78
C LEU A 59 -12.45 -5.92 18.93
N ARG A 60 -11.13 -5.73 18.99
CA ARG A 60 -10.28 -6.24 20.09
C ARG A 60 -10.68 -5.63 21.44
N ALA A 61 -11.05 -4.35 21.46
CA ALA A 61 -11.51 -3.71 22.68
C ALA A 61 -12.85 -4.31 23.15
N THR A 62 -13.81 -4.52 22.25
CA THR A 62 -15.08 -5.17 22.55
C THR A 62 -14.89 -6.62 23.01
N GLU A 63 -14.03 -7.39 22.33
CA GLU A 63 -13.68 -8.75 22.72
C GLU A 63 -13.14 -8.81 24.15
N LYS A 64 -12.23 -7.90 24.50
CA LYS A 64 -11.70 -7.80 25.87
C LYS A 64 -12.81 -7.51 26.88
N GLN A 65 -13.69 -6.55 26.59
CA GLN A 65 -14.82 -6.24 27.47
C GLN A 65 -15.76 -7.43 27.68
N LEU A 66 -16.03 -8.21 26.64
CA LEU A 66 -16.83 -9.43 26.74
C LEU A 66 -16.12 -10.52 27.53
N SER A 67 -14.80 -10.67 27.36
CA SER A 67 -14.00 -11.57 28.19
C SER A 67 -14.13 -11.23 29.68
N ASP A 68 -13.97 -9.96 30.03
CA ASP A 68 -14.09 -9.50 31.43
C ASP A 68 -15.51 -9.73 31.98
N LYS A 69 -16.54 -9.44 31.18
CA LYS A 69 -17.95 -9.71 31.52
C LYS A 69 -18.21 -11.20 31.75
N ARG A 70 -17.64 -12.08 30.91
CA ARG A 70 -17.77 -13.53 31.08
C ARG A 70 -17.20 -13.99 32.43
N VAL A 71 -16.03 -13.48 32.82
CA VAL A 71 -15.44 -13.78 34.14
C VAL A 71 -16.34 -13.28 35.28
N ALA A 72 -16.88 -12.06 35.16
CA ALA A 72 -17.80 -11.50 36.15
C ALA A 72 -19.08 -12.34 36.30
N LEU A 73 -19.69 -12.75 35.19
CA LEU A 73 -20.88 -13.60 35.17
C LEU A 73 -20.61 -14.99 35.77
N GLN A 74 -19.45 -15.58 35.51
CA GLN A 74 -19.04 -16.84 36.15
C GLN A 74 -18.88 -16.70 37.66
N SER A 75 -18.29 -15.60 38.13
CA SER A 75 -18.16 -15.29 39.55
C SER A 75 -19.53 -15.08 40.21
N GLN A 76 -20.43 -14.33 39.55
CA GLN A 76 -21.80 -14.12 39.99
C GLN A 76 -22.57 -15.44 40.09
N LYS A 77 -22.43 -16.32 39.09
CA LYS A 77 -23.04 -17.65 39.11
C LYS A 77 -22.58 -18.46 40.33
N LYS A 78 -21.27 -18.51 40.61
CA LYS A 78 -20.75 -19.22 41.79
C LYS A 78 -21.33 -18.69 43.11
N ARG A 79 -21.49 -17.37 43.23
CA ARG A 79 -22.09 -16.74 44.42
C ARG A 79 -23.57 -17.09 44.55
N LEU A 80 -24.31 -17.06 43.45
CA LEU A 80 -25.72 -17.46 43.43
C LEU A 80 -25.89 -18.92 43.83
N ASP A 81 -25.11 -19.82 43.24
CA ASP A 81 -25.17 -21.26 43.53
C ASP A 81 -24.88 -21.55 45.02
N ALA A 82 -24.03 -20.75 45.68
CA ALA A 82 -23.73 -20.88 47.11
C ALA A 82 -24.79 -20.27 48.05
N ALA A 83 -25.63 -19.34 47.57
CA ALA A 83 -26.46 -18.48 48.41
C ALA A 83 -27.94 -18.91 48.56
N LYS A 84 -28.37 -20.02 47.94
CA LYS A 84 -29.80 -20.41 47.84
C LYS A 84 -30.67 -19.24 47.34
N PRO A 85 -30.48 -18.81 46.08
CA PRO A 85 -30.99 -17.56 45.57
C PRO A 85 -32.51 -17.61 45.40
N ASP A 86 -33.17 -16.47 45.61
CA ASP A 86 -34.59 -16.32 45.30
C ASP A 86 -34.83 -16.17 43.78
N THR A 87 -36.11 -16.26 43.39
CA THR A 87 -36.53 -16.14 41.98
C THR A 87 -36.09 -14.81 41.34
N LYS A 88 -36.02 -13.73 42.13
CA LYS A 88 -35.64 -12.40 41.63
C LYS A 88 -34.16 -12.34 41.28
N ALA A 89 -33.31 -12.88 42.15
CA ALA A 89 -31.86 -12.96 41.92
C ALA A 89 -31.54 -13.82 40.70
N ILE A 90 -32.27 -14.94 40.51
CA ILE A 90 -32.15 -15.78 39.31
C ILE A 90 -32.57 -15.01 38.05
N ALA A 91 -33.68 -14.27 38.10
CA ALA A 91 -34.16 -13.49 36.95
C ALA A 91 -33.16 -12.41 36.52
N GLN A 92 -32.59 -11.67 37.47
CA GLN A 92 -31.57 -10.64 37.20
C GLN A 92 -30.29 -11.23 36.58
N PHE A 93 -29.88 -12.42 37.03
CA PHE A 93 -28.74 -13.12 36.44
C PHE A 93 -29.03 -13.54 35.00
N ASN A 94 -30.21 -14.11 34.74
CA ASN A 94 -30.62 -14.51 33.39
C ASN A 94 -30.70 -13.31 32.43
N GLU A 95 -31.19 -12.16 32.90
CA GLU A 95 -31.18 -10.91 32.12
C GLU A 95 -29.74 -10.49 31.76
N SER A 96 -28.81 -10.57 32.70
CA SER A 96 -27.40 -10.29 32.47
C SER A 96 -26.76 -11.25 31.44
N ILE A 97 -27.12 -12.54 31.50
CA ILE A 97 -26.69 -13.54 30.51
C ILE A 97 -27.27 -13.23 29.12
N ASN A 98 -28.55 -12.86 29.04
CA ASN A 98 -29.19 -12.51 27.77
C ASN A 98 -28.51 -11.29 27.13
N GLY A 99 -28.22 -10.25 27.91
CA GLY A 99 -27.47 -9.08 27.42
C GLY A 99 -26.05 -9.43 26.95
N PHE A 100 -25.36 -10.32 27.67
CA PHE A 100 -24.05 -10.82 27.25
C PHE A 100 -24.11 -11.60 25.94
N ASN A 101 -25.10 -12.47 25.76
CA ASN A 101 -25.30 -13.23 24.53
C ASN A 101 -25.58 -12.31 23.34
N GLN A 102 -26.46 -11.32 23.50
CA GLN A 102 -26.74 -10.33 22.45
C GLN A 102 -25.49 -9.55 22.03
N GLN A 103 -24.67 -9.12 22.99
CA GLN A 103 -23.41 -8.42 22.68
C GLN A 103 -22.39 -9.33 21.99
N THR A 104 -22.39 -10.62 22.33
CA THR A 104 -21.55 -11.63 21.66
C THR A 104 -22.00 -11.85 20.22
N ASP A 105 -23.30 -11.95 19.97
CA ASP A 105 -23.87 -12.08 18.62
C ASP A 105 -23.55 -10.85 17.76
N GLN A 106 -23.65 -9.66 18.35
CA GLN A 106 -23.25 -8.41 17.69
C GLN A 106 -21.77 -8.41 17.32
N LEU A 107 -20.88 -8.80 18.25
CA LEU A 107 -19.45 -8.91 17.95
C LEU A 107 -19.19 -9.88 16.80
N ASN A 108 -19.83 -11.05 16.80
CA ASN A 108 -19.68 -12.04 15.73
C ASN A 108 -20.11 -11.49 14.36
N ALA A 109 -21.21 -10.73 14.31
CA ALA A 109 -21.66 -10.07 13.08
C ALA A 109 -20.67 -8.99 12.61
N GLU A 110 -20.12 -8.19 13.54
CA GLU A 110 -19.14 -7.16 13.22
C GLU A 110 -17.80 -7.73 12.73
N VAL A 111 -17.35 -8.85 13.32
CA VAL A 111 -16.18 -9.62 12.88
C VAL A 111 -16.39 -10.15 11.47
N SER A 112 -17.55 -10.77 11.20
CA SER A 112 -17.89 -11.27 9.87
C SER A 112 -17.84 -10.15 8.82
N LYS A 113 -18.38 -8.97 9.15
CA LYS A 113 -18.30 -7.82 8.25
C LYS A 113 -16.86 -7.29 8.09
N PHE A 114 -16.05 -7.32 9.15
CA PHE A 114 -14.64 -6.94 9.06
C PHE A 114 -13.85 -7.89 8.14
N GLU A 115 -14.13 -9.19 8.17
CA GLU A 115 -13.50 -10.18 7.27
C GLU A 115 -13.85 -9.90 5.79
N VAL A 116 -15.12 -9.56 5.52
CA VAL A 116 -15.55 -9.13 4.18
C VAL A 116 -14.85 -7.84 3.76
N ASP A 117 -14.80 -6.83 4.62
CA ASP A 117 -14.14 -5.56 4.31
C ASP A 117 -12.62 -5.74 4.09
N SER A 118 -11.98 -6.62 4.86
CA SER A 118 -10.56 -6.97 4.71
C SER A 118 -10.30 -7.70 3.39
N THR A 119 -11.16 -8.64 3.01
CA THR A 119 -11.09 -9.34 1.72
C THR A 119 -11.26 -8.36 0.56
N ASN A 120 -12.28 -7.49 0.63
CA ASN A 120 -12.51 -6.44 -0.37
C ASN A 120 -11.30 -5.50 -0.51
N TYR A 121 -10.63 -5.17 0.59
CA TYR A 121 -9.40 -4.39 0.55
C TYR A 121 -8.25 -5.15 -0.14
N GLN A 122 -8.05 -6.43 0.18
CA GLN A 122 -7.04 -7.26 -0.48
C GLN A 122 -7.31 -7.40 -2.00
N ASP A 123 -8.56 -7.60 -2.38
CA ASP A 123 -8.96 -7.67 -3.79
C ASP A 123 -8.72 -6.34 -4.49
N TRP A 124 -9.10 -5.23 -3.88
CA TRP A 124 -8.83 -3.90 -4.41
C TRP A 124 -7.31 -3.65 -4.55
N MET A 125 -6.50 -4.03 -3.55
CA MET A 125 -5.05 -3.95 -3.61
C MET A 125 -4.47 -4.73 -4.79
N ASN A 126 -4.92 -5.96 -4.99
CA ASN A 126 -4.41 -6.87 -6.01
C ASN A 126 -4.87 -6.50 -7.43
N ASN A 127 -6.09 -6.00 -7.57
CA ASN A 127 -6.70 -5.72 -8.88
C ASN A 127 -6.58 -4.27 -9.31
N THR A 128 -6.27 -3.34 -8.38
CA THR A 128 -6.24 -1.90 -8.66
C THR A 128 -4.88 -1.28 -8.32
N LEU A 129 -4.46 -1.33 -7.06
CA LEU A 129 -3.23 -0.65 -6.63
C LEU A 129 -1.97 -1.27 -7.26
N LYS A 130 -1.76 -2.58 -7.03
CA LYS A 130 -0.55 -3.27 -7.51
C LYS A 130 -0.39 -3.15 -9.04
N PRO A 131 -1.43 -3.40 -9.87
CA PRO A 131 -1.28 -3.26 -11.32
C PRO A 131 -0.92 -1.84 -11.77
N ALA A 132 -1.47 -0.81 -11.12
CA ALA A 132 -1.15 0.57 -11.43
C ALA A 132 0.30 0.92 -11.04
N CYS A 133 0.73 0.50 -9.85
CA CYS A 133 2.04 0.86 -9.30
C CYS A 133 3.19 -0.06 -9.77
N ASN A 134 2.92 -1.31 -10.16
CA ASN A 134 3.95 -2.23 -10.64
C ASN A 134 4.65 -1.71 -11.90
N LYS A 135 3.95 -0.91 -12.73
CA LYS A 135 4.53 -0.23 -13.89
C LYS A 135 5.72 0.66 -13.54
N LEU A 136 5.79 1.12 -12.29
CA LEU A 136 6.86 1.96 -11.75
C LEU A 136 8.07 1.15 -11.27
N THR A 137 7.88 -0.14 -10.96
CA THR A 137 8.97 -0.99 -10.43
C THR A 137 9.95 -1.44 -11.51
N THR A 138 9.52 -1.41 -12.77
CA THR A 138 10.30 -1.88 -13.93
C THR A 138 10.92 -0.75 -14.74
N ARG A 139 10.66 0.52 -14.38
CA ARG A 139 11.09 1.71 -15.11
C ARG A 139 11.78 2.69 -14.15
N PRO A 140 12.86 3.38 -14.59
CA PRO A 140 13.49 4.38 -13.73
C PRO A 140 12.54 5.55 -13.47
N VAL A 141 12.49 6.00 -12.22
CA VAL A 141 11.79 7.21 -11.78
C VAL A 141 12.84 8.23 -11.36
N SER A 142 12.85 9.41 -11.98
CA SER A 142 13.79 10.46 -11.61
C SER A 142 13.36 11.17 -10.33
N ASN A 143 14.31 11.69 -9.54
CA ASN A 143 14.02 12.52 -8.37
C ASN A 143 13.12 13.72 -8.72
N MET A 144 13.30 14.31 -9.91
CA MET A 144 12.48 15.43 -10.37
C MET A 144 11.04 15.00 -10.71
N THR A 145 10.88 13.83 -11.33
CA THR A 145 9.57 13.22 -11.57
C THR A 145 8.86 12.97 -10.25
N THR A 146 9.53 12.36 -9.27
CA THR A 146 8.98 12.15 -7.92
C THR A 146 8.67 13.48 -7.24
N PHE A 147 9.53 14.47 -7.35
CA PHE A 147 9.34 15.79 -6.74
C PHE A 147 8.02 16.45 -7.16
N PHE A 148 7.77 16.51 -8.47
CA PHE A 148 6.54 17.08 -9.02
C PHE A 148 5.32 16.18 -8.81
N ALA A 149 5.48 14.86 -8.97
CA ALA A 149 4.37 13.94 -8.74
C ALA A 149 3.87 14.00 -7.29
N CYS A 150 4.77 14.12 -6.33
CA CYS A 150 4.46 14.27 -4.90
C CYS A 150 3.88 15.66 -4.54
N GLY A 151 3.91 16.61 -5.50
CA GLY A 151 3.38 17.96 -5.33
C GLY A 151 4.25 18.88 -4.48
N PHE A 152 5.55 18.60 -4.34
CA PHE A 152 6.46 19.41 -3.52
C PHE A 152 6.74 20.80 -4.11
N ASP A 153 6.42 21.02 -5.38
CA ASP A 153 6.40 22.33 -6.04
C ASP A 153 5.29 23.25 -5.51
N LYS A 154 4.31 22.68 -4.79
CA LYS A 154 3.18 23.38 -4.18
C LYS A 154 3.19 23.15 -2.65
N GLN A 155 2.18 22.45 -2.14
CA GLN A 155 1.97 22.17 -0.72
C GLN A 155 2.33 20.74 -0.31
N GLY A 156 2.80 19.90 -1.24
CA GLY A 156 3.12 18.49 -0.96
C GLY A 156 1.87 17.63 -0.78
N GLU A 157 0.98 17.62 -1.78
CA GLU A 157 -0.30 16.87 -1.78
C GLU A 157 -0.12 15.40 -1.34
N PHE A 158 0.96 14.76 -1.76
CA PHE A 158 1.24 13.35 -1.45
C PHE A 158 2.46 13.16 -0.54
N ALA A 159 2.94 14.22 0.12
CA ALA A 159 4.17 14.21 0.92
C ALA A 159 4.18 13.13 2.02
N GLN A 160 3.00 12.71 2.48
CA GLN A 160 2.87 11.71 3.54
C GLN A 160 2.94 10.25 3.04
N LEU A 161 2.86 10.03 1.73
CA LEU A 161 2.90 8.70 1.14
C LEU A 161 4.31 8.09 1.24
N PRO A 162 4.42 6.76 1.42
CA PRO A 162 5.71 6.08 1.53
C PRO A 162 6.66 6.41 0.37
N HIS A 163 6.17 6.41 -0.87
CA HIS A 163 6.98 6.73 -2.05
C HIS A 163 7.57 8.15 -2.00
N CYS A 164 6.79 9.13 -1.54
CA CYS A 164 7.24 10.52 -1.45
C CYS A 164 8.20 10.77 -0.28
N LYS A 165 8.08 10.00 0.81
CA LYS A 165 8.97 10.07 1.97
C LYS A 165 10.39 9.61 1.70
N THR A 166 10.58 8.79 0.67
CA THR A 166 11.91 8.29 0.30
C THR A 166 12.67 9.21 -0.64
N LEU A 167 12.07 10.31 -1.12
CA LEU A 167 12.75 11.26 -2.01
C LEU A 167 13.90 11.95 -1.26
N PRO A 168 15.18 11.74 -1.65
CA PRO A 168 16.29 12.42 -1.00
C PRO A 168 16.33 13.90 -1.35
N GLU A 169 16.90 14.70 -0.46
CA GLU A 169 17.29 16.09 -0.71
C GLU A 169 16.16 17.01 -1.21
N VAL A 170 14.91 16.78 -0.76
CA VAL A 170 13.71 17.55 -1.16
C VAL A 170 13.93 19.06 -1.07
N ASP A 171 14.59 19.57 -0.03
CA ASP A 171 14.85 21.00 0.14
C ASP A 171 15.81 21.57 -0.92
N LYS A 172 16.82 20.78 -1.34
CA LYS A 172 17.73 21.17 -2.42
C LYS A 172 17.00 21.20 -3.75
N LEU A 173 16.20 20.16 -4.04
CA LEU A 173 15.36 20.09 -5.24
C LEU A 173 14.39 21.27 -5.28
N LYS A 174 13.73 21.58 -4.16
CA LYS A 174 12.83 22.73 -4.03
C LYS A 174 13.53 24.05 -4.31
N THR A 175 14.72 24.26 -3.75
CA THR A 175 15.55 25.44 -4.02
C THR A 175 15.95 25.53 -5.50
N CYS A 176 16.33 24.40 -6.11
CA CYS A 176 16.69 24.36 -7.52
C CYS A 176 15.48 24.69 -8.43
N VAL A 177 14.32 24.10 -8.16
CA VAL A 177 13.06 24.37 -8.88
C VAL A 177 12.67 25.84 -8.77
N GLN A 178 12.77 26.43 -7.58
CA GLN A 178 12.52 27.86 -7.38
C GLN A 178 13.47 28.75 -8.20
N LYS A 179 14.76 28.41 -8.26
CA LYS A 179 15.76 29.13 -9.08
C LYS A 179 15.49 28.98 -10.58
N ALA A 180 15.06 27.80 -11.02
CA ALA A 180 14.74 27.53 -12.42
C ALA A 180 13.51 28.32 -12.90
N GLY A 181 12.59 28.65 -11.99
CA GLY A 181 11.43 29.52 -12.22
C GLY A 181 10.28 28.86 -12.99
N ASN A 182 10.51 27.71 -13.65
CA ASN A 182 9.47 26.87 -14.22
C ASN A 182 9.88 25.40 -14.29
N LYS A 183 8.89 24.53 -14.50
CA LYS A 183 9.03 23.07 -14.51
C LYS A 183 9.97 22.56 -15.60
N THR A 184 9.85 23.05 -16.83
CA THR A 184 10.69 22.62 -17.96
C THR A 184 12.16 22.89 -17.69
N LYS A 185 12.50 24.10 -17.25
CA LYS A 185 13.87 24.46 -16.87
C LYS A 185 14.37 23.65 -15.67
N ALA A 186 13.51 23.39 -14.69
CA ALA A 186 13.90 22.57 -13.54
C ALA A 186 14.23 21.12 -13.94
N GLN A 187 13.48 20.54 -14.87
CA GLN A 187 13.77 19.20 -15.41
C GLN A 187 15.12 19.15 -16.14
N GLU A 188 15.55 20.23 -16.77
CA GLU A 188 16.86 20.32 -17.43
C GLU A 188 18.00 20.58 -16.42
N MET A 189 17.78 21.49 -15.46
CA MET A 189 18.83 22.02 -14.57
C MET A 189 19.05 21.20 -13.30
N CYS A 190 18.01 20.53 -12.80
CA CYS A 190 18.01 19.94 -11.46
C CYS A 190 18.08 18.41 -11.46
N ASN A 191 18.22 17.77 -12.63
CA ASN A 191 18.30 16.31 -12.78
C ASN A 191 19.58 15.65 -12.22
N GLY A 192 20.56 16.44 -11.75
CA GLY A 192 21.80 15.97 -11.13
C GLY A 192 22.13 16.63 -9.80
N SER A 193 21.13 17.23 -9.14
CA SER A 193 21.27 17.91 -7.83
C SER A 193 20.93 17.00 -6.67
#